data_AF-A0A1F7CXK7-F1
#
_entry.id   AF-A0A1F7CXK7-F1
#
_cell.length_a   1.000
_cell.length_b   1.000
_cell.length_c   1.000
_cell.angle_alpha   90.00
_cell.angle_beta   90.00
_cell.angle_gamma   90.00
#
_symmetry.space_group_name_H-M   'P 1'
#
loop_
_entity.id
_entity.type
_entity.pdbx_description
1 polymer ?
#
loop_
_entity_poly.entity_id
_entity_poly.type
_entity_poly.pdbx_seq_one_letter_code
_entity_poly.pdbx_strand_id
1 'polypeptide(L)'
;MHRFLTLIGIIAALLVVSVVGAFYDEVVVLKAELEQWQKNNRADFSDIVSRLEDFSAPVFRDVSEDDWYNPYVSSLAEWNIVSGYKDTSGQPTGEFHPGDPVTVAEILKMSLEAAQVEKGGCVQQPANPYAQNHWAGIYVACAEEMGVRLMVPTQQTPLDRSARRAEVLSIIHDAFGIQVLPLFSNYSDTAGHPLEADIAYATVNGVVGGDTDRYGNPTGAFRPDDPVNRAEAAKIIYESLKRQAMNTNIASL
;
A
#
# COMPACT_ATOMS: atom_id res chain seq x y z
N MET A 1 -8.07 62.83 -52.78
CA MET A 1 -6.65 62.55 -53.15
C MET A 1 -5.91 62.42 -51.82
N HIS A 2 -5.34 61.32 -51.34
CA HIS A 2 -4.72 60.14 -51.94
C HIS A 2 -5.05 58.87 -51.13
N ARG A 3 -4.98 57.73 -51.83
CA ARG A 3 -5.08 56.35 -51.36
C ARG A 3 -3.90 55.96 -50.45
N PHE A 4 -4.08 54.99 -49.55
CA PHE A 4 -3.28 53.75 -49.52
C PHE A 4 -3.97 52.66 -48.67
N LEU A 5 -4.24 51.53 -49.31
CA LEU A 5 -4.58 50.23 -48.71
C LEU A 5 -3.28 49.45 -48.48
N THR A 6 -3.11 48.83 -47.31
CA THR A 6 -2.40 47.55 -47.06
C THR A 6 -2.84 47.07 -45.67
N LEU A 7 -3.73 46.08 -45.53
CA LEU A 7 -3.56 44.62 -45.59
C LEU A 7 -2.75 44.02 -44.42
N ILE A 8 -3.39 43.05 -43.74
CA ILE A 8 -2.85 41.96 -42.89
C ILE A 8 -2.48 42.31 -41.45
N GLY A 9 -3.20 41.71 -40.51
CA GLY A 9 -2.86 41.69 -39.08
C GLY A 9 -3.95 41.07 -38.22
N ILE A 10 -4.34 39.82 -38.52
CA ILE A 10 -4.99 38.95 -37.55
C ILE A 10 -4.08 38.90 -36.31
N ILE A 11 -4.61 39.20 -35.14
CA ILE A 11 -4.49 38.40 -33.91
C ILE A 11 -5.42 39.05 -32.89
N ALA A 12 -6.49 38.32 -32.58
CA ALA A 12 -7.22 38.47 -31.35
C ALA A 12 -6.25 38.21 -30.19
N ALA A 13 -5.80 39.25 -29.50
CA ALA A 13 -5.25 39.11 -28.17
C ALA A 13 -6.42 38.94 -27.21
N LEU A 14 -6.94 37.71 -27.13
CA LEU A 14 -7.61 37.23 -25.93
C LEU A 14 -6.61 37.48 -24.79
N LEU A 15 -6.90 38.45 -23.93
CA LEU A 15 -6.31 38.50 -22.59
C LEU A 15 -6.82 37.29 -21.83
N VAL A 16 -6.15 36.16 -22.03
CA VAL A 16 -6.12 35.09 -21.03
C VAL A 16 -5.42 35.72 -19.84
N VAL A 17 -6.20 36.26 -18.90
CA VAL A 17 -5.72 36.41 -17.53
C VAL A 17 -5.35 34.98 -17.14
N SER A 18 -4.05 34.72 -17.05
CA SER A 18 -3.54 33.41 -16.72
C SER A 18 -4.15 33.02 -15.38
N VAL A 19 -4.88 31.92 -15.36
CA VAL A 19 -5.48 31.32 -14.15
C VAL A 19 -4.42 31.04 -13.07
N VAL A 20 -3.13 31.11 -13.45
CA VAL A 20 -1.98 31.10 -12.54
C VAL A 20 -1.95 32.33 -11.63
N GLY A 21 -2.25 33.55 -12.10
CA GLY A 21 -2.18 34.75 -11.25
C GLY A 21 -3.18 34.76 -10.09
N ALA A 22 -4.42 34.33 -10.35
CA ALA A 22 -5.47 34.26 -9.33
C ALA A 22 -5.24 33.14 -8.30
N PHE A 23 -4.66 32.02 -8.73
CA PHE A 23 -4.29 30.92 -7.83
C PHE A 23 -3.12 31.29 -6.90
N TYR A 24 -2.17 32.10 -7.36
CA TYR A 24 -1.08 32.59 -6.51
C TYR A 24 -1.54 33.62 -5.49
N ASP A 25 -2.48 34.51 -5.84
CA ASP A 25 -3.05 35.46 -4.88
C ASP A 25 -3.86 34.75 -3.79
N GLU A 26 -4.61 33.70 -4.15
CA GLU A 26 -5.38 32.89 -3.19
C GLU A 26 -4.48 32.08 -2.24
N VAL A 27 -3.38 31.49 -2.76
CA VAL A 27 -2.39 30.77 -1.94
C VAL A 27 -1.60 31.72 -1.03
N VAL A 28 -1.29 32.94 -1.48
CA VAL A 28 -0.60 33.95 -0.67
C VAL A 28 -1.51 34.49 0.43
N VAL A 29 -2.80 34.73 0.15
CA VAL A 29 -3.80 35.12 1.13
C VAL A 29 -4.04 33.98 2.14
N LEU A 30 -4.20 32.75 1.68
CA LEU A 30 -4.32 31.56 2.54
C LEU A 30 -3.11 31.39 3.45
N LYS A 31 -1.90 31.62 2.95
CA LYS A 31 -0.67 31.54 3.75
C LYS A 31 -0.63 32.63 4.83
N ALA A 32 -1.02 33.86 4.49
CA ALA A 32 -1.10 34.96 5.44
C ALA A 32 -2.19 34.74 6.50
N GLU A 33 -3.34 34.18 6.11
CA GLU A 33 -4.41 33.79 7.03
C GLU A 33 -4.00 32.63 7.94
N LEU A 34 -3.25 31.65 7.43
CA LEU A 34 -2.72 30.53 8.21
C LEU A 34 -1.66 30.98 9.23
N GLU A 35 -0.77 31.89 8.84
CA GLU A 35 0.23 32.49 9.75
C GLU A 35 -0.44 33.35 10.83
N GLN A 36 -1.48 34.11 10.46
CA GLN A 36 -2.28 34.91 11.41
C GLN A 36 -3.10 34.02 12.34
N TRP A 37 -3.65 32.91 11.84
CA TRP A 37 -4.34 31.90 12.63
C TRP A 37 -3.38 31.15 13.56
N GLN A 38 -2.18 30.74 13.12
CA GLN A 38 -1.16 30.14 13.97
C GLN A 38 -0.70 31.07 15.10
N LYS A 39 -0.68 32.38 14.84
CA LYS A 39 -0.29 33.40 15.82
C LYS A 39 -1.39 33.69 16.86
N ASN A 40 -2.66 33.57 16.47
CA ASN A 40 -3.83 33.90 17.32
C ASN A 40 -4.49 32.67 17.96
N ASN A 41 -4.41 31.51 17.32
CA ASN A 41 -4.85 30.22 17.80
C ASN A 41 -3.60 29.38 18.10
N ARG A 42 -2.98 29.64 19.27
CA ARG A 42 -2.24 28.60 19.99
C ARG A 42 -3.24 27.50 20.39
N ALA A 43 -3.80 26.82 19.42
CA ALA A 43 -4.27 25.46 19.64
C ALA A 43 -3.03 24.74 20.12
N ASP A 44 -3.14 24.16 21.30
CA ASP A 44 -2.14 23.26 21.83
C ASP A 44 -2.06 22.06 20.89
N PHE A 45 -1.23 22.20 19.85
CA PHE A 45 -0.96 21.15 18.90
C PHE A 45 -0.18 20.02 19.56
N SER A 46 0.24 20.13 20.83
CA SER A 46 0.86 19.01 21.53
C SER A 46 -0.10 17.84 21.68
N ASP A 47 -1.42 18.04 21.76
CA ASP A 47 -2.38 16.92 21.75
C ASP A 47 -2.43 16.24 20.38
N ILE A 48 -2.44 17.03 19.30
CA ILE A 48 -2.43 16.48 17.94
C ILE A 48 -1.08 15.82 17.63
N VAL A 49 0.03 16.44 18.02
CA VAL A 49 1.39 15.92 17.86
C VAL A 49 1.58 14.69 18.73
N SER A 50 1.14 14.69 19.99
CA SER A 50 1.18 13.51 20.88
C SER A 50 0.34 12.37 20.34
N ARG A 51 -0.85 12.65 19.79
CA ARG A 51 -1.66 11.64 19.12
C ARG A 51 -1.02 11.12 17.85
N LEU A 52 -0.28 11.96 17.11
CA LEU A 52 0.48 11.55 15.94
C LEU A 52 1.75 10.74 16.31
N GLU A 53 2.41 11.09 17.41
CA GLU A 53 3.56 10.38 17.98
C GLU A 53 3.14 9.00 18.52
N ASP A 54 1.93 8.88 19.07
CA ASP A 54 1.34 7.61 19.53
C ASP A 54 1.18 6.58 18.38
N PHE A 55 0.91 7.04 17.15
CA PHE A 55 0.85 6.17 15.96
C PHE A 55 2.23 5.64 15.50
N SER A 56 3.31 6.24 15.98
CA SER A 56 4.70 5.85 15.65
C SER A 56 5.45 5.20 16.82
N ALA A 57 4.83 5.07 18.00
CA ALA A 57 5.47 4.42 19.12
C ALA A 57 5.72 2.92 18.80
N PRO A 58 6.88 2.35 19.18
CA PRO A 58 7.12 0.93 19.06
C PRO A 58 6.11 0.09 19.84
N VAL A 59 5.39 -0.78 19.13
CA VAL A 59 4.41 -1.71 19.74
C VAL A 59 5.06 -3.03 20.19
N PHE A 60 6.21 -3.38 19.59
CA PHE A 60 6.92 -4.64 19.84
C PHE A 60 8.34 -4.37 20.34
N ARG A 61 8.87 -5.26 21.19
CA ARG A 61 10.17 -5.06 21.86
C ARG A 61 11.36 -5.15 20.90
N ASP A 62 11.20 -5.84 19.79
CA ASP A 62 12.18 -6.08 18.73
C ASP A 62 11.98 -5.16 17.51
N VAL A 63 11.18 -4.11 17.67
CA VAL A 63 11.01 -3.03 16.69
C VAL A 63 11.45 -1.75 17.38
N SER A 64 12.51 -1.11 16.89
CA SER A 64 13.00 0.17 17.41
C SER A 64 12.23 1.33 16.77
N GLU A 65 12.13 2.46 17.46
CA GLU A 65 11.49 3.68 16.91
C GLU A 65 12.18 4.17 15.62
N ASP A 66 13.50 4.01 15.56
CA ASP A 66 14.36 4.39 14.44
C ASP A 66 14.31 3.39 13.26
N ASP A 67 13.66 2.24 13.41
CA ASP A 67 13.58 1.25 12.34
C ASP A 67 12.68 1.78 11.21
N TRP A 68 13.16 1.68 9.97
CA TRP A 68 12.41 2.16 8.79
C TRP A 68 11.01 1.55 8.68
N TYR A 69 10.80 0.37 9.25
CA TYR A 69 9.52 -0.35 9.22
C TYR A 69 8.60 -0.05 10.41
N ASN A 70 9.10 0.58 11.48
CA ASN A 70 8.34 0.88 12.68
C ASN A 70 6.98 1.57 12.40
N PRO A 71 6.90 2.69 11.63
CA PRO A 71 5.61 3.35 11.41
C PRO A 71 4.58 2.45 10.73
N TYR A 72 5.02 1.56 9.84
CA TYR A 72 4.15 0.62 9.14
C TYR A 72 3.66 -0.49 10.07
N VAL A 73 4.57 -1.08 10.85
CA VAL A 73 4.26 -2.15 11.79
C VAL A 73 3.33 -1.64 12.89
N SER A 74 3.63 -0.50 13.50
CA SER A 74 2.79 0.09 14.55
C SER A 74 1.40 0.44 14.05
N SER A 75 1.28 1.08 12.88
CA SER A 75 -0.03 1.41 12.29
C SER A 75 -0.87 0.17 12.02
N LEU A 76 -0.28 -0.86 11.41
CA LEU A 76 -1.02 -2.09 11.10
C LEU A 76 -1.35 -2.92 12.35
N ALA A 77 -0.55 -2.82 13.41
CA ALA A 77 -0.83 -3.48 14.68
C ALA A 77 -2.02 -2.82 15.38
N GLU A 78 -2.06 -1.48 15.41
CA GLU A 78 -3.19 -0.70 15.92
C GLU A 78 -4.50 -1.02 15.19
N TRP A 79 -4.43 -1.21 13.87
CA TRP A 79 -5.58 -1.61 13.05
C TRP A 79 -5.91 -3.13 13.12
N ASN A 80 -5.22 -3.89 13.98
CA ASN A 80 -5.37 -5.34 14.15
C ASN A 80 -5.11 -6.19 12.88
N ILE A 81 -4.42 -5.63 11.89
CA ILE A 81 -4.08 -6.29 10.63
C ILE A 81 -2.89 -7.22 10.86
N VAL A 82 -1.87 -6.75 11.60
CA VAL A 82 -0.73 -7.58 12.02
C VAL A 82 -0.75 -7.84 13.52
N SER A 83 -0.08 -8.91 13.91
CA SER A 83 0.16 -9.22 15.32
C SER A 83 1.55 -9.81 15.48
N GLY A 84 2.13 -9.62 16.66
CA GLY A 84 3.35 -10.32 17.07
C GLY A 84 3.10 -11.80 17.34
N TYR A 85 4.17 -12.50 17.70
CA TYR A 85 4.14 -13.92 17.98
C TYR A 85 3.45 -14.21 19.31
N LYS A 86 2.92 -15.43 19.41
CA LYS A 86 2.38 -15.99 20.63
C LYS A 86 3.19 -17.22 21.03
N ASP A 87 3.35 -17.42 22.32
CA ASP A 87 3.96 -18.63 22.85
C ASP A 87 3.03 -19.84 22.71
N THR A 88 3.52 -21.02 23.10
CA THR A 88 2.74 -22.28 23.06
C THR A 88 1.50 -22.25 23.96
N SER A 89 1.41 -21.30 24.88
CA SER A 89 0.26 -21.09 25.77
C SER A 89 -0.74 -20.08 25.19
N GLY A 90 -0.47 -19.53 24.01
CA GLY A 90 -1.29 -18.52 23.34
C GLY A 90 -1.10 -17.09 23.86
N GLN A 91 -0.10 -16.85 24.72
CA GLN A 91 0.20 -15.52 25.25
C GLN A 91 1.10 -14.75 24.28
N PRO A 92 0.86 -13.44 24.04
CA PRO A 92 1.75 -12.63 23.21
C PRO A 92 3.18 -12.61 23.79
N THR A 93 4.17 -12.89 22.94
CA THR A 93 5.59 -12.80 23.33
C THR A 93 6.05 -11.34 23.44
N GLY A 94 5.37 -10.43 22.73
CA GLY A 94 5.76 -9.04 22.57
C GLY A 94 6.79 -8.81 21.46
N GLU A 95 7.05 -9.83 20.63
CA GLU A 95 8.01 -9.79 19.51
C GLU A 95 7.29 -9.89 18.16
N PHE A 96 7.79 -9.19 17.15
CA PHE A 96 7.24 -9.14 15.79
C PHE A 96 8.04 -9.99 14.78
N HIS A 97 9.33 -10.19 15.03
CA HIS A 97 10.33 -10.79 14.15
C HIS A 97 10.34 -10.18 12.74
N PRO A 98 10.71 -8.89 12.59
CA PRO A 98 10.62 -8.18 11.31
C PRO A 98 11.43 -8.81 10.18
N GLY A 99 12.54 -9.48 10.49
CA GLY A 99 13.41 -10.12 9.51
C GLY A 99 12.97 -11.52 9.06
N ASP A 100 12.00 -12.14 9.73
CA ASP A 100 11.56 -13.49 9.39
C ASP A 100 10.74 -13.47 8.09
N PRO A 101 10.85 -14.49 7.22
CA PRO A 101 9.99 -14.61 6.04
C PRO A 101 8.52 -14.70 6.42
N VAL A 102 7.66 -13.96 5.73
CA VAL A 102 6.21 -14.11 5.87
C VAL A 102 5.73 -15.35 5.10
N THR A 103 4.84 -16.13 5.71
CA THR A 103 4.21 -17.29 5.07
C THR A 103 3.04 -16.89 4.19
N VAL A 104 2.62 -17.79 3.29
CA VAL A 104 1.42 -17.59 2.47
C VAL A 104 0.16 -17.41 3.33
N ALA A 105 0.02 -18.18 4.41
CA ALA A 105 -1.10 -18.02 5.35
C ALA A 105 -1.10 -16.66 6.05
N GLU A 106 0.05 -16.19 6.52
CA GLU A 106 0.14 -14.90 7.21
C GLU A 106 -0.19 -13.73 6.28
N ILE A 107 0.38 -13.71 5.07
CA ILE A 107 0.07 -12.62 4.13
C ILE A 107 -1.40 -12.64 3.69
N LEU A 108 -1.99 -13.83 3.54
CA LEU A 108 -3.42 -13.95 3.21
C LEU A 108 -4.28 -13.38 4.33
N LYS A 109 -4.00 -13.74 5.59
CA LYS A 109 -4.67 -13.17 6.77
C LYS A 109 -4.53 -11.65 6.79
N MET A 110 -3.31 -11.13 6.66
CA MET A 110 -3.05 -9.69 6.71
C MET A 110 -3.78 -8.96 5.57
N SER A 111 -3.81 -9.51 4.36
CA SER A 111 -4.45 -8.89 3.20
C SER A 111 -5.98 -8.85 3.33
N LEU A 112 -6.61 -9.94 3.80
CA LEU A 112 -8.06 -9.98 3.99
C LEU A 112 -8.54 -9.10 5.14
N GLU A 113 -7.77 -9.01 6.24
CA GLU A 113 -8.08 -8.07 7.33
C GLU A 113 -7.92 -6.61 6.86
N ALA A 114 -6.86 -6.31 6.09
CA ALA A 114 -6.65 -4.99 5.51
C ALA A 114 -7.79 -4.60 4.54
N ALA A 115 -8.29 -5.56 3.76
CA ALA A 115 -9.45 -5.38 2.89
C ALA A 115 -10.80 -5.41 3.63
N GLN A 116 -10.79 -5.59 4.97
CA GLN A 116 -11.98 -5.64 5.82
C GLN A 116 -12.99 -6.72 5.39
N VAL A 117 -12.51 -7.87 4.95
CA VAL A 117 -13.36 -8.97 4.51
C VAL A 117 -14.13 -9.59 5.68
N GLU A 118 -15.45 -9.62 5.58
CA GLU A 118 -16.34 -10.21 6.59
C GLU A 118 -16.32 -11.74 6.56
N LYS A 119 -15.48 -12.33 7.42
CA LYS A 119 -15.29 -13.78 7.54
C LYS A 119 -16.56 -14.59 7.86
N GLY A 120 -17.55 -13.98 8.50
CA GLY A 120 -18.79 -14.65 8.88
C GLY A 120 -19.68 -15.06 7.69
N GLY A 121 -19.47 -14.46 6.53
CA GLY A 121 -20.21 -14.77 5.30
C GLY A 121 -19.63 -15.92 4.48
N CYS A 122 -18.37 -16.30 4.72
CA CYS A 122 -17.68 -17.27 3.86
C CYS A 122 -18.08 -18.72 4.17
N VAL A 123 -17.95 -19.58 3.16
CA VAL A 123 -18.00 -21.04 3.35
C VAL A 123 -16.97 -21.45 4.41
N GLN A 124 -17.37 -22.28 5.38
CA GLN A 124 -16.51 -22.58 6.54
C GLN A 124 -15.46 -23.66 6.29
N GLN A 125 -15.58 -24.42 5.20
CA GLN A 125 -14.69 -25.55 4.90
C GLN A 125 -13.87 -25.25 3.63
N PRO A 126 -12.55 -25.00 3.77
CA PRO A 126 -11.69 -24.75 2.62
C PRO A 126 -11.46 -26.04 1.81
N ALA A 127 -11.42 -25.92 0.49
CA ALA A 127 -11.11 -27.00 -0.45
C ALA A 127 -9.62 -27.35 -0.45
N ASN A 128 -8.75 -26.38 -0.21
CA ASN A 128 -7.30 -26.59 -0.14
C ASN A 128 -6.96 -27.56 1.02
N PRO A 129 -6.33 -28.71 0.73
CA PRO A 129 -6.03 -29.73 1.74
C PRO A 129 -5.10 -29.22 2.86
N TYR A 130 -4.22 -28.26 2.57
CA TYR A 130 -3.34 -27.66 3.57
C TYR A 130 -4.09 -26.78 4.58
N ALA A 131 -5.36 -26.44 4.31
CA ALA A 131 -6.16 -25.54 5.14
C ALA A 131 -7.11 -26.25 6.12
N GLN A 132 -7.40 -27.54 5.92
CA GLN A 132 -8.48 -28.26 6.64
C GLN A 132 -8.36 -28.27 8.17
N ASN A 133 -7.13 -28.27 8.70
CA ASN A 133 -6.85 -28.19 10.14
C ASN A 133 -5.87 -27.06 10.49
N HIS A 134 -5.83 -26.03 9.63
CA HIS A 134 -4.89 -24.94 9.74
C HIS A 134 -5.56 -23.73 10.38
N TRP A 135 -4.84 -22.95 11.19
CA TRP A 135 -5.37 -21.73 11.83
C TRP A 135 -5.89 -20.72 10.80
N ALA A 136 -5.32 -20.74 9.60
CA ALA A 136 -5.72 -19.88 8.50
C ALA A 136 -6.94 -20.40 7.71
N GLY A 137 -7.58 -21.50 8.14
CA GLY A 137 -8.63 -22.19 7.37
C GLY A 137 -9.76 -21.27 6.91
N ILE A 138 -10.25 -20.37 7.78
CA ILE A 138 -11.30 -19.42 7.42
C ILE A 138 -10.85 -18.38 6.38
N TYR A 139 -9.60 -17.93 6.45
CA TYR A 139 -9.04 -16.99 5.47
C TYR A 139 -8.90 -17.65 4.10
N VAL A 140 -8.45 -18.90 4.07
CA VAL A 140 -8.36 -19.68 2.83
C VAL A 140 -9.75 -19.91 2.22
N ALA A 141 -10.75 -20.25 3.04
CA ALA A 141 -12.09 -20.48 2.54
C ALA A 141 -12.73 -19.20 1.96
N CYS A 142 -12.55 -18.05 2.62
CA CYS A 142 -12.93 -16.76 2.05
C CYS A 142 -12.18 -16.45 0.74
N ALA A 143 -10.88 -16.70 0.70
CA ALA A 143 -10.05 -16.44 -0.48
C ALA A 143 -10.45 -17.32 -1.67
N GLU A 144 -10.78 -18.59 -1.43
CA GLU A 144 -11.33 -19.51 -2.43
C GLU A 144 -12.65 -18.99 -3.01
N GLU A 145 -13.57 -18.54 -2.14
CA GLU A 145 -14.87 -18.00 -2.54
C GLU A 145 -14.76 -16.68 -3.32
N MET A 146 -13.82 -15.81 -2.92
CA MET A 146 -13.50 -14.57 -3.61
C MET A 146 -12.74 -14.79 -4.92
N GLY A 147 -12.23 -15.99 -5.17
CA GLY A 147 -11.44 -16.29 -6.37
C GLY A 147 -10.02 -15.69 -6.33
N VAL A 148 -9.43 -15.52 -5.15
CA VAL A 148 -8.01 -15.12 -5.00
C VAL A 148 -7.15 -16.11 -5.77
N ARG A 149 -6.33 -15.63 -6.71
CA ARG A 149 -5.65 -16.45 -7.74
C ARG A 149 -4.78 -17.54 -7.15
N LEU A 150 -4.09 -17.27 -6.03
CA LEU A 150 -3.23 -18.25 -5.37
C LEU A 150 -4.01 -19.32 -4.56
N MET A 151 -5.29 -19.07 -4.31
CA MET A 151 -6.16 -19.92 -3.48
C MET A 151 -7.30 -20.55 -4.29
N VAL A 152 -7.28 -20.51 -5.62
CA VAL A 152 -8.32 -21.17 -6.41
C VAL A 152 -8.31 -22.70 -6.17
N PRO A 153 -9.46 -23.39 -6.16
CA PRO A 153 -9.53 -24.83 -5.82
C PRO A 153 -8.67 -25.75 -6.70
N THR A 154 -8.34 -25.33 -7.92
CA THR A 154 -7.45 -26.09 -8.83
C THR A 154 -5.98 -26.01 -8.42
N GLN A 155 -5.62 -25.16 -7.47
CA GLN A 155 -4.27 -24.94 -6.98
C GLN A 155 -4.14 -25.35 -5.51
N GLN A 156 -3.28 -26.34 -5.24
CA GLN A 156 -3.00 -26.80 -3.88
C GLN A 156 -1.79 -26.06 -3.32
N THR A 157 -1.98 -24.80 -2.92
CA THR A 157 -0.90 -23.97 -2.37
C THR A 157 -0.57 -24.38 -0.93
N PRO A 158 0.67 -24.78 -0.61
CA PRO A 158 1.12 -24.97 0.77
C PRO A 158 1.12 -23.64 1.52
N LEU A 159 0.58 -23.62 2.74
CA LEU A 159 0.32 -22.38 3.47
C LEU A 159 1.51 -21.87 4.28
N ASP A 160 2.34 -22.78 4.79
CA ASP A 160 3.46 -22.47 5.71
C ASP A 160 4.79 -22.22 4.99
N ARG A 161 4.82 -22.28 3.66
CA ARG A 161 6.01 -21.86 2.91
C ARG A 161 6.09 -20.33 2.91
N SER A 162 7.30 -19.81 2.75
CA SER A 162 7.50 -18.38 2.51
C SER A 162 6.75 -17.93 1.26
N ALA A 163 6.08 -16.79 1.37
CA ALA A 163 5.41 -16.14 0.26
C ALA A 163 6.43 -15.40 -0.60
N ARG A 164 6.31 -15.52 -1.93
CA ARG A 164 7.19 -14.83 -2.87
C ARG A 164 6.76 -13.38 -3.07
N ARG A 165 7.71 -12.50 -3.42
CA ARG A 165 7.48 -11.06 -3.65
C ARG A 165 6.31 -10.78 -4.59
N ALA A 166 6.23 -11.45 -5.73
CA ALA A 166 5.13 -11.26 -6.66
C ALA A 166 3.79 -11.83 -6.15
N GLU A 167 3.83 -12.95 -5.42
CA GLU A 167 2.62 -13.57 -4.85
C GLU A 167 1.98 -12.69 -3.78
N VAL A 168 2.80 -12.02 -2.94
CA VAL A 168 2.33 -11.04 -1.95
C VAL A 168 1.49 -9.96 -2.63
N LEU A 169 1.98 -9.41 -3.75
CA LEU A 169 1.24 -8.39 -4.51
C LEU A 169 -0.07 -8.93 -5.10
N SER A 170 -0.03 -10.12 -5.70
CA SER A 170 -1.23 -10.76 -6.25
C SER A 170 -2.30 -10.99 -5.19
N ILE A 171 -1.92 -11.50 -4.01
CA ILE A 171 -2.86 -11.75 -2.90
C ILE A 171 -3.49 -10.43 -2.44
N ILE A 172 -2.68 -9.38 -2.27
CA ILE A 172 -3.17 -8.06 -1.87
C ILE A 172 -4.15 -7.51 -2.91
N HIS A 173 -3.77 -7.52 -4.20
CA HIS A 173 -4.66 -7.02 -5.26
C HIS A 173 -5.98 -7.78 -5.31
N ASP A 174 -5.94 -9.11 -5.21
CA ASP A 174 -7.15 -9.93 -5.23
C ASP A 174 -8.02 -9.68 -3.98
N ALA A 175 -7.42 -9.54 -2.80
CA ALA A 175 -8.14 -9.24 -1.56
C ALA A 175 -8.85 -7.88 -1.62
N PHE A 176 -8.21 -6.86 -2.22
CA PHE A 176 -8.81 -5.54 -2.43
C PHE A 176 -9.75 -5.48 -3.65
N GLY A 177 -9.92 -6.57 -4.40
CA GLY A 177 -10.72 -6.59 -5.63
C GLY A 177 -10.17 -5.68 -6.73
N ILE A 178 -8.86 -5.43 -6.73
CA ILE A 178 -8.21 -4.54 -7.70
C ILE A 178 -8.17 -5.23 -9.07
N GLN A 179 -8.75 -4.56 -10.07
CA GLN A 179 -8.59 -4.97 -11.45
C GLN A 179 -7.24 -4.53 -11.99
N VAL A 180 -6.28 -5.45 -11.98
CA VAL A 180 -4.93 -5.21 -12.49
C VAL A 180 -4.94 -5.16 -14.02
N LEU A 181 -4.52 -4.02 -14.58
CA LEU A 181 -4.37 -3.85 -16.02
C LEU A 181 -3.15 -4.63 -16.54
N PRO A 182 -3.17 -5.14 -17.79
CA PRO A 182 -2.06 -5.89 -18.37
C PRO A 182 -0.89 -4.96 -18.74
N LEU A 183 -0.16 -4.51 -17.72
CA LEU A 183 1.00 -3.65 -17.83
C LEU A 183 2.29 -4.50 -17.83
N PHE A 184 3.31 -4.00 -18.52
CA PHE A 184 4.66 -4.56 -18.44
C PHE A 184 5.46 -3.80 -17.41
N SER A 185 6.32 -4.52 -16.70
CA SER A 185 7.20 -3.92 -15.69
C SER A 185 8.52 -3.47 -16.33
N ASN A 186 9.20 -2.51 -15.70
CA ASN A 186 10.50 -2.02 -16.18
C ASN A 186 11.69 -2.83 -15.62
N TYR A 187 11.43 -3.93 -14.90
CA TYR A 187 12.47 -4.75 -14.30
C TYR A 187 12.90 -5.88 -15.23
N SER A 188 14.20 -6.06 -15.39
CA SER A 188 14.79 -7.02 -16.33
C SER A 188 14.45 -8.48 -16.03
N ASP A 189 14.15 -8.80 -14.77
CA ASP A 189 13.90 -10.14 -14.25
C ASP A 189 12.41 -10.48 -14.10
N THR A 190 11.53 -9.67 -14.70
CA THR A 190 10.06 -9.87 -14.61
C THR A 190 9.40 -10.18 -15.94
N ALA A 191 10.11 -10.01 -17.06
CA ALA A 191 9.53 -10.18 -18.39
C ALA A 191 9.02 -11.61 -18.59
N GLY A 192 7.73 -11.76 -18.88
CA GLY A 192 7.08 -13.06 -19.07
C GLY A 192 6.75 -13.80 -17.76
N HIS A 193 6.96 -13.18 -16.60
CA HIS A 193 6.50 -13.71 -15.32
C HIS A 193 4.96 -13.64 -15.27
N PRO A 194 4.24 -14.67 -14.79
CA PRO A 194 2.76 -14.68 -14.78
C PRO A 194 2.12 -13.52 -14.01
N LEU A 195 2.84 -12.97 -13.03
CA LEU A 195 2.41 -11.83 -12.20
C LEU A 195 3.14 -10.52 -12.56
N GLU A 196 3.71 -10.41 -13.77
CA GLU A 196 4.37 -9.19 -14.22
C GLU A 196 3.46 -7.95 -14.14
N ALA A 197 2.18 -8.12 -14.49
CA ALA A 197 1.19 -7.06 -14.43
C ALA A 197 0.95 -6.54 -13.01
N ASP A 198 0.91 -7.43 -12.00
CA ASP A 198 0.81 -7.06 -10.59
C ASP A 198 2.02 -6.25 -10.14
N ILE A 199 3.22 -6.68 -10.53
CA ILE A 199 4.47 -5.99 -10.21
C ILE A 199 4.48 -4.58 -10.83
N ALA A 200 4.10 -4.48 -12.11
CA ALA A 200 4.01 -3.22 -12.82
C ALA A 200 2.97 -2.28 -12.17
N TYR A 201 1.78 -2.78 -11.85
CA TYR A 201 0.72 -2.01 -11.21
C TYR A 201 1.16 -1.48 -9.84
N ALA A 202 1.73 -2.33 -8.98
CA ALA A 202 2.18 -1.92 -7.65
C ALA A 202 3.34 -0.91 -7.74
N THR A 203 4.22 -1.04 -8.73
CA THR A 203 5.33 -0.10 -8.97
C THR A 203 4.82 1.27 -9.42
N VAL A 204 3.93 1.32 -10.41
CA VAL A 204 3.36 2.59 -10.91
C VAL A 204 2.56 3.33 -9.83
N ASN A 205 1.94 2.58 -8.91
CA ASN A 205 1.23 3.16 -7.77
C ASN A 205 2.14 3.48 -6.57
N GLY A 206 3.45 3.27 -6.67
CA GLY A 206 4.42 3.61 -5.63
C GLY A 206 4.37 2.71 -4.39
N VAL A 207 3.71 1.55 -4.47
CA VAL A 207 3.62 0.58 -3.36
C VAL A 207 4.94 -0.16 -3.17
N VAL A 208 5.61 -0.50 -4.28
CA VAL A 208 6.90 -1.20 -4.30
C VAL A 208 7.90 -0.55 -5.24
N GLY A 209 9.17 -0.83 -4.99
CA GLY A 209 10.28 -0.56 -5.91
C GLY A 209 11.14 -1.81 -6.10
N GLY A 210 12.01 -1.77 -7.11
CA GLY A 210 13.05 -2.76 -7.31
C GLY A 210 14.26 -2.52 -6.41
N ASP A 211 15.27 -3.37 -6.54
CA ASP A 211 16.49 -3.26 -5.78
C ASP A 211 17.27 -2.00 -6.15
N THR A 212 17.96 -1.47 -5.14
CA THR A 212 18.95 -0.41 -5.31
C THR A 212 20.34 -0.92 -4.96
N ASP A 213 21.35 -0.38 -5.61
CA ASP A 213 22.73 -0.58 -5.18
C ASP A 213 23.00 0.12 -3.83
N ARG A 214 24.22 -0.04 -3.30
CA ARG A 214 24.65 0.60 -2.04
C ARG A 214 24.62 2.14 -2.07
N TYR A 215 24.48 2.74 -3.24
CA TYR A 215 24.40 4.19 -3.43
C TYR A 215 22.96 4.66 -3.65
N GLY A 216 21.98 3.75 -3.60
CA GLY A 216 20.57 4.06 -3.83
C GLY A 216 20.17 4.12 -5.31
N ASN A 217 21.05 3.74 -6.25
CA ASN A 217 20.69 3.71 -7.67
C ASN A 217 19.88 2.45 -7.98
N PRO A 218 18.78 2.54 -8.74
CA PRO A 218 18.03 1.36 -9.16
C PRO A 218 18.91 0.39 -9.97
N THR A 219 18.89 -0.90 -9.62
CA THR A 219 19.64 -1.94 -10.35
C THR A 219 18.87 -2.47 -11.55
N GLY A 220 17.54 -2.29 -11.57
CA GLY A 220 16.64 -2.84 -12.57
C GLY A 220 16.13 -4.25 -12.25
N ALA A 221 16.47 -4.82 -11.10
CA ALA A 221 15.94 -6.11 -10.62
C ALA A 221 14.80 -5.93 -9.61
N PHE A 222 13.83 -6.85 -9.61
CA PHE A 222 12.71 -6.87 -8.65
C PHE A 222 12.70 -8.11 -7.75
N ARG A 223 13.25 -9.21 -8.24
CA ARG A 223 13.31 -10.55 -7.63
C ARG A 223 11.92 -11.13 -7.34
N PRO A 224 11.07 -11.35 -8.36
CA PRO A 224 9.66 -11.71 -8.16
C PRO A 224 9.45 -13.01 -7.37
N ASP A 225 10.40 -13.94 -7.43
CA ASP A 225 10.32 -15.25 -6.78
C ASP A 225 11.02 -15.33 -5.41
N ASP A 226 11.70 -14.26 -4.98
CA ASP A 226 12.34 -14.21 -3.67
C ASP A 226 11.31 -14.08 -2.54
N PRO A 227 11.58 -14.61 -1.34
CA PRO A 227 10.71 -14.43 -0.19
C PRO A 227 10.69 -12.98 0.29
N VAL A 228 9.57 -12.60 0.91
CA VAL A 228 9.39 -11.31 1.59
C VAL A 228 9.49 -11.50 3.10
N ASN A 229 10.17 -10.61 3.81
CA ASN A 229 10.16 -10.62 5.26
C ASN A 229 8.94 -9.87 5.86
N ARG A 230 8.67 -10.07 7.13
CA ARG A 230 7.49 -9.50 7.81
C ARG A 230 7.48 -7.97 7.81
N ALA A 231 8.63 -7.31 7.91
CA ALA A 231 8.74 -5.85 7.82
C ALA A 231 8.40 -5.31 6.42
N GLU A 232 8.94 -5.94 5.38
CA GLU A 232 8.63 -5.62 3.98
C GLU A 232 7.15 -5.85 3.69
N ALA A 233 6.57 -6.97 4.15
CA ALA A 233 5.15 -7.26 4.00
C ALA A 233 4.27 -6.19 4.65
N ALA A 234 4.60 -5.76 5.87
CA ALA A 234 3.89 -4.68 6.57
C ALA A 234 3.92 -3.37 5.76
N LYS A 235 5.09 -2.98 5.24
CA LYS A 235 5.20 -1.80 4.38
C LYS A 235 4.31 -1.91 3.12
N ILE A 236 4.34 -3.05 2.43
CA ILE A 236 3.57 -3.25 1.19
C ILE A 236 2.06 -3.10 1.47
N ILE A 237 1.56 -3.69 2.55
CA ILE A 237 0.14 -3.58 2.93
C ILE A 237 -0.22 -2.14 3.31
N TYR A 238 0.62 -1.48 4.11
CA TYR A 238 0.38 -0.10 4.53
C TYR A 238 0.29 0.85 3.32
N GLU A 239 1.27 0.80 2.40
CA GLU A 239 1.25 1.66 1.22
C GLU A 239 0.08 1.31 0.28
N SER A 240 -0.32 0.04 0.21
CA SER A 240 -1.52 -0.39 -0.52
C SER A 240 -2.79 0.24 0.07
N LEU A 241 -2.97 0.18 1.40
CA LEU A 241 -4.10 0.79 2.10
C LEU A 241 -4.15 2.30 1.89
N LYS A 242 -3.01 2.97 2.05
CA LYS A 242 -2.87 4.41 1.80
C LYS A 242 -3.29 4.76 0.38
N ARG A 243 -2.87 3.97 -0.62
CA ARG A 243 -3.26 4.17 -2.01
C ARG A 243 -4.77 3.99 -2.22
N GLN A 244 -5.37 2.97 -1.63
CA GLN A 244 -6.81 2.72 -1.72
C GLN A 244 -7.62 3.85 -1.07
N ALA A 245 -7.21 4.34 0.10
CA ALA A 245 -7.84 5.48 0.75
C ALA A 245 -7.79 6.75 -0.12
N MET A 246 -6.65 7.03 -0.76
CA MET A 246 -6.51 8.16 -1.69
C MET A 246 -7.43 8.03 -2.92
N ASN A 247 -7.54 6.83 -3.50
CA ASN A 247 -8.37 6.60 -4.68
C ASN A 247 -9.87 6.78 -4.37
N THR A 248 -10.33 6.30 -3.22
CA THR A 248 -11.73 6.47 -2.77
C THR A 248 -12.08 7.95 -2.55
N ASN A 249 -11.14 8.74 -2.03
CA ASN A 249 -11.33 10.18 -1.83
C ASN A 249 -11.37 10.99 -3.13
N ILE A 250 -10.75 10.49 -4.21
CA ILE A 250 -10.81 11.14 -5.53
C ILE A 250 -12.10 10.77 -6.26
N ALA A 251 -12.59 9.53 -6.11
CA ALA A 251 -13.82 9.07 -6.76
C ALA A 251 -15.11 9.66 -6.15
N SER A 252 -15.02 10.24 -4.94
CA SER A 252 -16.14 10.88 -4.23
C SER A 252 -16.24 12.40 -4.43
N LEU A 253 -15.33 12.99 -5.23
CA LEU A 253 -15.33 14.40 -5.67
C LEU A 253 -15.89 14.54 -7.09
#